data_AF-A0A9P6QMB1-F1
#
_entry.id   AF-A0A9P6QMB1-F1
#
_cell.length_a   1.000
_cell.length_b   1.000
_cell.length_c   1.000
_cell.angle_alpha   90.00
_cell.angle_beta   90.00
_cell.angle_gamma   90.00
#
_symmetry.space_group_name_H-M   'P 1'
#
loop_
_entity.id
_entity.type
_entity.pdbx_description
1 polymer ?
#
loop_
_entity_poly.entity_id
_entity_poly.type
_entity_poly.pdbx_seq_one_letter_code
_entity_poly.pdbx_strand_id
1 'polypeptide(L)'
;HVLVALTANCAGGVAYAVDITVIQRVWYEQNYGFLANLFLILTTQMLGYGMAGVLRRYLVYPAAMIWPANLVQVALFNTLHKDEDLQPGQWSRFKFFCVATAAMFCYQWIPGFLFPVLSSIAWVCWIDPKNHVLSTIGGSSGLGVGAISLDWNNIVSFLGSPLIVPWWAQ
;
A
#
# COMPACT_ATOMS: atom_id res chain seq x y z
N HIS A 1 -10.10 18.70 -5.28
CA HIS A 1 -9.84 17.25 -5.38
C HIS A 1 -8.74 16.77 -4.43
N VAL A 2 -7.55 17.38 -4.44
CA VAL A 2 -6.42 16.94 -3.59
C VAL A 2 -6.73 16.96 -2.07
N LEU A 3 -7.31 18.05 -1.55
CA LEU A 3 -7.67 18.13 -0.11
C LEU A 3 -8.68 17.06 0.32
N VAL A 4 -9.71 16.82 -0.49
CA VAL A 4 -10.75 15.80 -0.22
C VAL A 4 -10.15 14.39 -0.22
N ALA A 5 -9.26 14.10 -1.17
CA ALA A 5 -8.58 12.82 -1.20
C ALA A 5 -7.65 12.61 0.00
N LEU A 6 -6.98 13.67 0.45
CA LEU A 6 -6.12 13.63 1.63
C LEU A 6 -6.93 13.38 2.91
N THR A 7 -8.06 14.09 3.10
CA THR A 7 -8.94 13.86 4.25
C THR A 7 -9.58 12.46 4.22
N ALA A 8 -9.92 11.95 3.03
CA ALA A 8 -10.44 10.60 2.88
C ALA A 8 -9.38 9.52 3.22
N ASN A 9 -8.14 9.70 2.78
CA ASN A 9 -7.04 8.79 3.14
C ASN A 9 -6.77 8.79 4.65
N CYS A 10 -6.79 9.96 5.30
CA CYS A 10 -6.63 10.07 6.75
C CYS A 10 -7.77 9.39 7.53
N ALA A 11 -8.98 9.32 6.97
CA ALA A 11 -10.13 8.66 7.59
C ALA A 11 -10.16 7.13 7.34
N GLY A 12 -9.47 6.64 6.31
CA GLY A 12 -9.45 5.21 5.97
C GLY A 12 -8.54 4.36 6.86
N GLY A 13 -7.55 4.96 7.53
CA GLY A 13 -6.62 4.27 8.41
C GLY A 13 -7.09 4.22 9.86
N VAL A 14 -6.90 3.08 10.53
CA VAL A 14 -7.11 2.96 11.98
C VAL A 14 -5.92 3.60 12.69
N ALA A 15 -6.18 4.44 13.69
CA ALA A 15 -5.12 5.03 14.50
C ALA A 15 -4.46 3.95 15.36
N TYR A 16 -3.13 3.84 15.30
CA TYR A 16 -2.36 2.84 16.06
C TYR A 16 -2.63 2.88 17.57
N ALA A 17 -2.94 4.06 18.11
CA ALA A 17 -3.33 4.22 19.51
C ALA A 17 -4.58 3.39 19.91
N VAL A 18 -5.44 3.04 18.97
CA VAL A 18 -6.59 2.14 19.21
C VAL A 18 -6.09 0.77 19.64
N ASP A 19 -5.07 0.21 18.98
CA ASP A 19 -4.52 -1.10 19.31
C ASP A 19 -3.98 -1.14 20.74
N ILE A 20 -3.33 -0.06 21.18
CA ILE A 20 -2.84 0.10 22.56
C ILE A 20 -4.02 0.00 23.55
N THR A 21 -5.11 0.74 23.30
CA THR A 21 -6.28 0.72 24.19
C THR A 21 -7.00 -0.63 24.19
N VAL A 22 -7.02 -1.33 23.06
CA VAL A 22 -7.59 -2.68 22.95
C VAL A 22 -6.76 -3.68 23.74
N ILE A 23 -5.43 -3.63 23.60
CA ILE A 23 -4.52 -4.52 24.35
C ILE A 23 -4.65 -4.27 25.86
N GLN A 24 -4.66 -3.01 26.30
CA GLN A 24 -4.85 -2.66 27.71
C GLN A 24 -6.17 -3.17 28.28
N ARG A 25 -7.25 -3.10 27.48
CA ARG A 25 -8.56 -3.58 27.88
C ARG A 25 -8.65 -5.11 27.95
N VAL A 26 -8.07 -5.80 26.97
CA VAL A 26 -8.17 -7.27 26.83
C VAL A 26 -7.20 -8.01 27.73
N TRP A 27 -5.96 -7.52 27.87
CA TRP A 27 -4.88 -8.23 28.57
C TRP A 27 -4.62 -7.72 29.98
N TYR A 28 -4.93 -6.46 30.27
CA TYR A 28 -4.67 -5.83 31.57
C TYR A 28 -5.95 -5.48 32.34
N GLU A 29 -7.12 -5.79 31.78
CA GLU A 29 -8.47 -5.51 32.34
C GLU A 29 -8.67 -4.04 32.78
N GLN A 30 -7.84 -3.12 32.27
CA GLN A 30 -7.86 -1.70 32.64
C GLN A 30 -8.76 -0.93 31.69
N ASN A 31 -9.86 -0.38 32.22
CA ASN A 31 -10.79 0.47 31.50
C ASN A 31 -10.68 1.92 31.96
N TYR A 32 -9.85 2.72 31.27
CA TYR A 32 -9.70 4.16 31.55
C TYR A 32 -10.88 5.02 31.08
N GLY A 33 -11.92 4.41 30.50
CA GLY A 33 -13.10 5.08 29.98
C GLY A 33 -12.92 5.67 28.57
N PHE A 34 -14.03 5.97 27.91
CA PHE A 34 -14.05 6.47 26.53
C PHE A 34 -13.26 7.79 26.38
N LEU A 35 -13.45 8.72 27.32
CA LEU A 35 -12.89 10.06 27.23
C LEU A 35 -11.35 10.06 27.34
N ALA A 36 -10.80 9.22 28.22
CA ALA A 36 -9.35 9.07 28.38
C ALA A 36 -8.72 8.44 27.13
N ASN A 37 -9.36 7.40 26.57
CA ASN A 37 -8.92 6.77 25.33
C ASN A 37 -8.98 7.75 24.15
N LEU A 38 -10.04 8.57 24.07
CA LEU A 38 -10.18 9.61 23.06
C LEU A 38 -9.06 10.65 23.15
N PHE A 39 -8.75 11.15 24.35
CA PHE A 39 -7.65 12.10 24.55
C PHE A 39 -6.29 11.47 24.25
N LEU A 40 -6.08 10.20 24.59
CA LEU A 40 -4.86 9.48 24.25
C LEU A 40 -4.68 9.40 22.73
N ILE A 41 -5.71 8.97 22.00
CA ILE A 41 -5.68 8.92 20.53
C ILE A 41 -5.47 10.33 19.95
N LEU A 42 -6.17 11.34 20.46
CA LEU A 42 -6.06 12.71 19.95
C LEU A 42 -4.66 13.28 20.14
N THR A 43 -4.06 13.11 21.33
CA THR A 43 -2.72 13.62 21.62
C THR A 43 -1.65 12.93 20.76
N THR A 44 -1.76 11.61 20.53
CA THR A 44 -0.83 10.90 19.64
C THR A 44 -0.91 11.40 18.19
N GLN A 45 -2.13 11.68 17.69
CA GLN A 45 -2.30 12.22 16.34
C GLN A 45 -1.77 13.66 16.24
N MET A 46 -2.07 14.53 17.21
CA MET A 46 -1.59 15.92 17.22
C MET A 46 -0.06 15.99 17.32
N LEU A 47 0.56 15.12 18.12
CA LEU A 47 2.02 15.02 18.22
C LEU A 47 2.62 14.60 16.88
N GLY A 48 2.06 13.59 16.21
CA GLY A 48 2.51 13.14 14.89
C GLY A 48 2.45 14.25 13.83
N TYR A 49 1.32 14.96 13.74
CA TYR A 49 1.19 16.10 12.82
C TYR A 49 2.11 17.28 13.19
N GLY A 50 2.32 17.52 14.50
CA GLY A 50 3.25 18.54 14.99
C GLY A 50 4.70 18.25 14.57
N MET A 51 5.15 17.01 14.75
CA MET A 51 6.47 16.57 14.29
C MET A 51 6.62 16.66 12.77
N ALA A 52 5.62 16.23 12.02
CA ALA A 52 5.62 16.36 10.56
C ALA A 52 5.74 17.82 10.11
N GLY A 53 5.08 18.76 10.81
CA GLY A 53 5.20 20.19 10.56
C GLY A 53 6.62 20.73 10.80
N VAL A 54 7.26 20.34 11.90
CA VAL A 54 8.65 20.76 12.22
C VAL A 54 9.64 20.18 11.20
N LEU A 55 9.48 18.91 10.84
CA LEU A 55 10.36 18.21 9.92
C LEU A 55 10.13 18.59 8.44
N ARG A 56 9.03 19.27 8.11
CA ARG A 56 8.71 19.71 6.75
C ARG A 56 9.86 20.44 6.06
N ARG A 57 10.61 21.29 6.79
CA ARG A 57 11.76 22.02 6.24
C ARG A 57 12.85 21.09 5.70
N TYR A 58 13.05 19.97 6.37
CA TYR A 58 14.09 18.99 6.03
C TYR A 58 13.58 17.89 5.11
N LEU A 59 12.31 17.53 5.20
CA LEU A 59 11.75 16.37 4.48
C LEU A 59 11.01 16.72 3.17
N VAL A 60 10.67 17.99 2.94
CA VAL A 60 9.83 18.39 1.80
C VAL A 60 10.50 19.40 0.88
N TYR A 61 11.24 20.37 1.44
CA TYR A 61 11.88 21.42 0.62
C TYR A 61 13.11 20.96 -0.18
N PRO A 62 13.95 20.01 0.29
CA PRO A 62 15.07 19.54 -0.51
C PRO A 62 14.60 18.75 -1.73
N ALA A 63 15.06 19.12 -2.93
CA ALA A 63 14.71 18.45 -4.19
C ALA A 63 15.16 16.98 -4.26
N ALA A 64 16.13 16.59 -3.43
CA ALA A 64 16.60 15.21 -3.34
C ALA A 64 15.63 14.28 -2.59
N MET A 65 14.64 14.82 -1.85
CA MET A 65 13.69 13.98 -1.12
C MET A 65 12.45 13.71 -1.96
N ILE A 66 12.38 12.48 -2.48
CA ILE A 66 11.24 11.99 -3.26
C ILE A 66 10.44 11.05 -2.36
N TRP A 67 9.12 11.23 -2.36
CA TRP A 67 8.17 10.36 -1.67
C TRP A 67 7.36 9.58 -2.73
N PRO A 68 7.81 8.37 -3.12
CA PRO A 68 7.25 7.68 -4.28
C PRO A 68 5.75 7.41 -4.17
N ALA A 69 5.28 7.03 -2.98
CA ALA A 69 3.86 6.81 -2.71
C ALA A 69 2.99 8.05 -2.99
N ASN A 70 3.48 9.24 -2.65
CA ASN A 70 2.78 10.50 -2.91
C ASN A 70 2.86 10.88 -4.39
N LEU A 71 3.94 10.52 -5.07
CA LEU A 71 4.15 10.82 -6.50
C LEU A 71 3.05 10.22 -7.37
N VAL A 72 2.58 9.01 -7.06
CA VAL A 72 1.50 8.35 -7.82
C VAL A 72 0.18 9.10 -7.70
N GLN A 73 -0.18 9.54 -6.48
CA GLN A 73 -1.38 10.34 -6.29
C GLN A 73 -1.28 11.69 -7.00
N VAL A 74 -0.11 12.34 -6.95
CA VAL A 74 0.13 13.61 -7.66
C VAL A 74 0.07 13.41 -9.17
N ALA A 75 0.64 12.33 -9.71
CA ALA A 75 0.56 11.99 -11.12
C ALA A 75 -0.89 11.78 -11.57
N LEU A 76 -1.69 11.06 -10.79
CA LEU A 76 -3.11 10.87 -11.04
C LEU A 76 -3.86 12.21 -11.07
N PHE A 77 -3.70 13.06 -10.05
CA PHE A 77 -4.35 14.37 -10.04
C PHE A 77 -3.92 15.25 -11.20
N ASN A 78 -2.63 15.21 -11.56
CA ASN A 78 -2.09 15.92 -12.72
C ASN A 78 -2.70 15.42 -14.03
N THR A 79 -2.88 14.11 -14.21
CA THR A 79 -3.57 13.57 -15.40
C THR A 79 -5.04 13.95 -15.48
N LEU A 80 -5.69 14.22 -14.34
CA LEU A 80 -7.10 14.61 -14.29
C LEU A 80 -7.32 16.11 -14.47
N HIS A 81 -6.38 16.95 -14.04
CA HIS A 81 -6.53 18.42 -14.04
C HIS A 81 -5.82 19.12 -15.19
N LYS A 82 -4.89 18.47 -15.86
CA LYS A 82 -4.11 19.11 -16.92
C LYS A 82 -4.89 19.03 -18.22
N ASP A 83 -5.35 20.17 -18.72
CA ASP A 83 -5.87 20.29 -20.08
C ASP A 83 -4.76 19.90 -21.07
N GLU A 84 -5.07 19.00 -21.98
CA GLU A 84 -4.11 18.46 -22.93
C GLU A 84 -4.22 19.18 -24.27
N ASP A 85 -3.17 19.92 -24.64
CA ASP A 85 -2.93 20.34 -26.02
C ASP A 85 -2.49 19.12 -26.85
N LEU A 86 -3.46 18.34 -27.30
CA LEU A 86 -3.22 17.12 -28.06
C LEU A 86 -2.79 17.45 -29.49
N GLN A 87 -1.59 17.01 -29.86
CA GLN A 87 -1.21 16.93 -31.27
C GLN A 87 -2.03 15.83 -31.97
N PRO A 88 -2.38 15.99 -33.26
CA PRO A 88 -3.19 15.00 -33.96
C PRO A 88 -2.49 13.63 -33.97
N GLY A 89 -3.12 12.62 -33.36
CA GLY A 89 -2.63 11.25 -33.26
C GLY A 89 -2.19 10.80 -31.86
N GLN A 90 -2.11 11.70 -30.88
CA GLN A 90 -1.77 11.33 -29.50
C GLN A 90 -2.99 10.85 -28.69
N TRP A 91 -2.79 9.82 -27.87
CA TRP A 91 -3.80 9.39 -26.90
C TRP A 91 -3.79 10.34 -25.71
N SER A 92 -4.99 10.73 -25.28
CA SER A 92 -5.14 11.46 -24.02
C SER A 92 -4.66 10.61 -22.85
N ARG A 93 -3.95 11.21 -21.89
CA ARG A 93 -3.50 10.52 -20.67
C ARG A 93 -4.69 9.96 -19.89
N PHE A 94 -5.85 10.63 -19.96
CA PHE A 94 -7.08 10.13 -19.36
C PHE A 94 -7.58 8.85 -20.02
N LYS A 95 -7.52 8.75 -21.36
CA LYS A 95 -7.88 7.51 -22.09
C LYS A 95 -6.94 6.37 -21.72
N PHE A 96 -5.63 6.63 -21.66
CA PHE A 96 -4.66 5.65 -21.21
C PHE A 96 -4.95 5.16 -19.78
N PHE A 97 -5.24 6.09 -18.85
CA PHE A 97 -5.63 5.75 -17.48
C PHE A 97 -6.85 4.81 -17.46
N CYS A 98 -7.94 5.15 -18.17
CA CYS A 98 -9.14 4.31 -18.21
C CYS A 98 -8.87 2.91 -18.80
N VAL A 99 -8.08 2.82 -19.88
CA VAL A 99 -7.73 1.53 -20.48
C VAL A 99 -6.89 0.69 -19.52
N ALA A 100 -5.88 1.28 -18.87
CA ALA A 100 -5.05 0.59 -17.89
C ALA A 100 -5.85 0.12 -16.67
N THR A 101 -6.78 0.95 -16.16
CA THR A 101 -7.69 0.57 -15.06
C THR A 101 -8.59 -0.59 -15.46
N ALA A 102 -9.19 -0.55 -16.65
CA ALA A 102 -10.04 -1.64 -17.14
C ALA A 102 -9.25 -2.94 -17.37
N ALA A 103 -8.04 -2.85 -17.93
CA ALA A 103 -7.16 -4.00 -18.12
C ALA A 103 -6.78 -4.66 -16.80
N MET A 104 -6.39 -3.87 -15.78
CA MET A 104 -6.07 -4.38 -14.45
C MET A 104 -7.30 -4.94 -13.73
N PHE A 105 -8.47 -4.32 -13.91
CA PHE A 105 -9.72 -4.85 -13.38
C PHE A 105 -9.99 -6.26 -13.94
N CYS A 106 -9.88 -6.45 -15.26
CA CYS A 106 -10.04 -7.77 -15.89
C CYS A 106 -8.94 -8.75 -15.48
N TYR A 107 -7.69 -8.28 -15.36
CA TYR A 107 -6.56 -9.13 -14.98
C TYR A 107 -6.76 -9.74 -13.59
N GLN A 108 -7.31 -9.00 -12.62
CA GLN A 108 -7.46 -9.49 -11.25
C GLN A 108 -8.41 -10.70 -11.12
N TRP A 109 -9.32 -10.91 -12.06
CA TRP A 109 -10.18 -12.10 -12.09
C TRP A 109 -9.40 -13.38 -12.41
N ILE A 110 -8.27 -13.28 -13.11
CA ILE A 110 -7.46 -14.44 -13.52
C ILE A 110 -6.80 -15.12 -12.30
N PRO A 111 -5.96 -14.45 -11.49
CA PRO A 111 -5.39 -15.05 -10.29
C PRO A 111 -6.44 -15.22 -9.18
N GLY A 112 -7.48 -14.39 -9.15
CA GLY A 112 -8.48 -14.41 -8.08
C GLY A 112 -9.53 -15.52 -8.19
N PHE A 113 -9.95 -15.89 -9.41
CA PHE A 113 -11.07 -16.81 -9.61
C PHE A 113 -10.78 -17.97 -10.55
N LEU A 114 -10.06 -17.74 -11.66
CA LEU A 114 -9.81 -18.78 -12.67
C LEU A 114 -8.63 -19.69 -12.29
N PHE A 115 -7.53 -19.13 -11.80
CA PHE A 115 -6.31 -19.88 -11.47
C PHE A 115 -5.61 -19.37 -10.21
N PRO A 116 -6.11 -19.71 -9.00
CA PRO A 116 -5.49 -19.29 -7.74
C PRO A 116 -4.06 -19.81 -7.55
N VAL A 117 -3.66 -20.88 -8.26
CA VAL A 117 -2.28 -21.39 -8.27
C VAL A 117 -1.28 -20.34 -8.80
N LEU A 118 -1.70 -19.42 -9.68
CA LEU A 118 -0.85 -18.34 -10.18
C LEU A 118 -0.55 -17.28 -9.10
N SER A 119 -1.32 -17.24 -8.01
CA SER A 119 -1.04 -16.32 -6.91
C SER A 119 0.19 -16.72 -6.10
N SER A 120 0.56 -18.00 -6.03
CA SER A 120 1.82 -18.41 -5.40
C SER A 120 2.41 -19.68 -6.03
N ILE A 121 3.29 -19.50 -7.00
CA ILE A 121 4.04 -20.57 -7.65
C ILE A 121 5.29 -20.84 -6.83
N ALA A 122 5.15 -21.68 -5.81
CA ALA A 122 6.25 -22.20 -5.01
C ALA A 122 6.96 -23.35 -5.74
N TRP A 123 7.68 -23.06 -6.83
CA TRP A 123 8.33 -24.08 -7.67
C TRP A 123 9.34 -24.93 -6.87
N VAL A 124 9.93 -24.37 -5.82
CA VAL A 124 10.84 -25.08 -4.90
C VAL A 124 10.13 -26.24 -4.18
N CYS A 125 8.83 -26.11 -3.90
CA CYS A 125 8.03 -27.17 -3.27
C CYS A 125 7.68 -28.32 -4.26
N TRP A 126 7.96 -28.17 -5.56
CA TRP A 126 7.78 -29.27 -6.53
C TRP A 126 8.93 -30.27 -6.53
N ILE A 127 10.09 -29.91 -5.97
CA ILE A 127 11.28 -30.77 -5.93
C ILE A 127 11.07 -31.93 -4.94
N ASP A 128 10.51 -31.65 -3.77
CA ASP A 128 10.07 -32.67 -2.82
C ASP A 128 8.82 -32.20 -2.06
N PRO A 129 7.62 -32.64 -2.49
CA PRO A 129 6.36 -32.17 -1.93
C PRO A 129 6.05 -32.73 -0.53
N LYS A 130 6.82 -33.71 -0.03
CA LYS A 130 6.58 -34.32 1.30
C LYS A 130 7.47 -33.75 2.40
N ASN A 131 8.45 -32.91 2.05
CA ASN A 131 9.40 -32.37 3.00
C ASN A 131 8.87 -31.09 3.65
N HIS A 132 8.56 -31.16 4.95
CA HIS A 132 8.09 -30.02 5.74
C HIS A 132 9.06 -28.84 5.75
N VAL A 133 10.37 -29.09 5.70
CA VAL A 133 11.38 -28.00 5.69
C VAL A 133 11.32 -27.22 4.38
N LEU A 134 11.16 -27.91 3.25
CA LEU A 134 11.00 -27.27 1.94
C LEU A 134 9.68 -26.50 1.85
N SER A 135 8.60 -27.05 2.40
CA SER A 135 7.30 -26.37 2.44
C SER A 135 7.31 -25.12 3.33
N THR A 136 8.08 -25.10 4.42
CA THR A 136 8.23 -23.91 5.26
C THR A 136 9.16 -22.88 4.63
N ILE A 137 10.17 -23.29 3.87
CA ILE A 137 11.08 -22.37 3.20
C ILE A 137 10.44 -21.74 1.95
N GLY A 138 9.78 -22.53 1.10
CA GLY A 138 9.26 -22.10 -0.19
C GLY A 138 7.74 -21.90 -0.28
N GLY A 139 6.98 -22.35 0.71
CA GLY A 139 5.51 -22.29 0.68
C GLY A 139 4.95 -20.88 0.92
N SER A 140 3.73 -20.65 0.43
CA SER A 140 2.99 -19.38 0.58
C SER A 140 2.64 -19.05 2.03
N SER A 141 2.60 -20.05 2.91
CA SER A 141 2.39 -19.90 4.36
C SER A 141 3.70 -19.91 5.17
N GLY A 142 4.85 -19.93 4.49
CA GLY A 142 6.19 -19.99 5.09
C GLY A 142 7.04 -18.75 4.80
N LEU A 143 8.36 -18.93 4.65
CA LEU A 143 9.32 -17.87 4.33
C LEU A 143 9.24 -17.37 2.88
N GLY A 144 8.55 -18.09 1.98
CA GLY A 144 8.34 -17.69 0.59
C GLY A 144 9.61 -17.63 -0.28
N VAL A 145 10.71 -18.25 0.12
CA VAL A 145 11.98 -18.25 -0.62
C VAL A 145 11.82 -19.01 -1.93
N GLY A 146 11.93 -18.29 -3.05
CA GLY A 146 11.73 -18.84 -4.39
C GLY A 146 10.26 -18.95 -4.82
N ALA A 147 9.30 -18.41 -4.05
CA ALA A 147 7.92 -18.32 -4.51
C ALA A 147 7.79 -17.21 -5.56
N ILE A 148 7.23 -17.55 -6.72
CA ILE A 148 6.91 -16.60 -7.79
C ILE A 148 5.42 -16.34 -7.74
N SER A 149 5.01 -15.09 -7.53
CA SER A 149 3.61 -14.70 -7.63
C SER A 149 3.38 -13.96 -8.94
N LEU A 150 2.30 -14.29 -9.65
CA LEU A 150 1.79 -13.52 -10.79
C LEU A 150 0.57 -12.67 -10.38
N ASP A 151 0.15 -12.75 -9.12
CA ASP A 151 -0.95 -11.94 -8.58
C ASP A 151 -0.41 -10.60 -8.10
N TRP A 152 -0.89 -9.53 -8.73
CA TRP A 152 -0.47 -8.18 -8.42
C TRP A 152 -0.74 -7.80 -6.97
N ASN A 153 -1.84 -8.26 -6.37
CA ASN A 153 -2.15 -7.99 -4.96
C ASN A 153 -1.16 -8.67 -4.01
N ASN A 154 -0.77 -9.91 -4.33
CA ASN A 154 0.20 -10.66 -3.55
C ASN A 154 1.59 -9.98 -3.64
N ILE A 155 2.04 -9.65 -4.85
CA ILE A 155 3.29 -8.90 -5.09
C ILE A 155 3.31 -7.57 -4.33
N VAL A 156 2.25 -6.78 -4.42
CA VAL A 156 2.15 -5.46 -3.77
C VAL A 156 2.15 -5.59 -2.24
N SER A 157 1.50 -6.62 -1.70
CA SER A 157 1.45 -6.87 -0.25
C SER A 157 2.82 -7.19 0.35
N PHE A 158 3.70 -7.85 -0.40
CA PHE A 158 5.04 -8.23 0.07
C PHE A 158 6.12 -7.20 -0.26
N LEU A 159 6.09 -6.58 -1.45
CA LEU A 159 7.16 -5.68 -1.93
C LEU A 159 6.82 -4.19 -1.86
N GLY A 160 5.59 -3.81 -1.45
CA GLY A 160 5.18 -2.41 -1.37
C GLY A 160 5.20 -1.73 -2.74
N SER A 161 4.24 -2.06 -3.60
CA SER A 161 4.06 -1.47 -4.95
C SER A 161 5.36 -1.21 -5.73
N PRO A 162 5.97 -2.25 -6.34
CA PRO A 162 7.29 -2.16 -6.98
C PRO A 162 7.34 -1.23 -8.21
N LEU A 163 6.19 -0.82 -8.75
CA LEU A 163 6.11 0.21 -9.79
C LEU A 163 6.42 1.62 -9.27
N ILE A 164 6.27 1.81 -7.96
CA ILE A 164 6.30 3.12 -7.31
C ILE A 164 7.71 3.39 -6.79
N VAL A 165 8.30 2.41 -6.10
CA VAL A 165 9.64 2.53 -5.54
C VAL A 165 10.67 2.01 -6.54
N PRO A 166 11.65 2.82 -6.97
CA PRO A 166 12.68 2.34 -7.88
C PRO A 166 13.53 1.26 -7.22
N TRP A 167 13.97 0.28 -8.01
CA TRP A 167 14.71 -0.92 -7.56
C TRP A 167 15.91 -0.68 -6.63
N TRP A 168 16.55 0.50 -6.70
CA TRP A 168 17.69 0.87 -5.84
C TRP A 168 17.27 1.41 -4.46
N ALA A 169 15.99 1.70 -4.27
CA ALA A 169 15.40 2.26 -3.06
C ALA A 169 14.33 1.34 -2.42
N GLN A 170 14.16 0.12 -2.96
CA GLN A 170 13.28 -0.92 -2.42
C GLN A 170 13.87 -1.58 -1.17
#